data_AF-A0A847ZDF2-F1
#
_entry.id   AF-A0A847ZDF2-F1
#
_cell.length_a   1.000
_cell.length_b   1.000
_cell.length_c   1.000
_cell.angle_alpha   90.00
_cell.angle_beta   90.00
_cell.angle_gamma   90.00
#
_symmetry.space_group_name_H-M   'P 1'
#
loop_
_entity.id
_entity.type
_entity.pdbx_description
1 polymer ?
#
loop_
_entity_poly.entity_id
_entity_poly.type
_entity_poly.pdbx_seq_one_letter_code
_entity_poly.pdbx_strand_id
1 'polypeptide(L)'
;MLQNQYFYFFLVLALLLFATPNARAAFTIDDEKKMGREIYEKLDQGNFLSRDQKLNAYVSEIGNRILAHSNKASFPYTFTVFNSSGINAFATPGGYVYINKGLITVVENEAQLAGVMAHEIAHANSRHVASIIEKSKKLNIAMLAGIIAGALLGGGGDASAALAMFSVAGAQTMSLKYQREHEEEADRLGISYLAHSGYYPAAMVEFLKIMKQYEFLSKTIPSYFLTHPGTDDRIFYLESLLQTEYRRSGGSANIVGNIVRMQALITPDAGDLNKRRGQLTEALAKDPQNVDLLYALAIANDQLGRTNEALENLKKALALAPRDEDVLKSAGLLYLKTGNAELARFYLLKAATINPENDQTTLALGKAYFAEGDYANALNYFLKLKNQTLEGEDINYHIAMSYGRLNQMADFHYYFGLYLKKENKTQSALFHFRKAQEYTTEGTPRAAAIAAAIDELSADKRKKPDPKPPARQPAS
;
A
#
# COMPACT_ATOMS: atom_id res chain seq x y z
N MET A 1 62.35 44.75 3.16
CA MET A 1 61.35 43.98 2.39
C MET A 1 61.07 42.58 2.95
N LEU A 2 62.06 41.82 3.47
CA LEU A 2 61.81 40.47 4.03
C LEU A 2 60.95 40.46 5.31
N GLN A 3 61.02 41.47 6.17
CA GLN A 3 60.32 41.47 7.47
C GLN A 3 58.78 41.53 7.33
N ASN A 4 58.26 42.18 6.27
CA ASN A 4 56.82 42.20 6.01
C ASN A 4 56.30 40.86 5.46
N GLN A 5 57.13 40.08 4.77
CA GLN A 5 56.69 38.79 4.21
C GLN A 5 56.40 37.75 5.30
N TYR A 6 57.19 37.73 6.37
CA TYR A 6 56.94 36.85 7.52
C TYR A 6 55.69 37.25 8.29
N PHE A 7 55.38 38.55 8.38
CA PHE A 7 54.16 39.03 9.02
C PHE A 7 52.91 38.61 8.25
N TYR A 8 52.89 38.76 6.92
CA TYR A 8 51.77 38.29 6.10
C TYR A 8 51.62 36.78 6.11
N PHE A 9 52.74 36.03 6.11
CA PHE A 9 52.70 34.58 6.23
C PHE A 9 52.10 34.12 7.56
N PHE A 10 52.52 34.73 8.68
CA PHE A 10 51.94 34.43 10.00
C PHE A 10 50.47 34.86 10.10
N LEU A 11 50.08 35.98 9.49
CA LEU A 11 48.70 36.45 9.48
C LEU A 11 47.77 35.51 8.69
N VAL A 12 48.23 35.01 7.53
CA VAL A 12 47.48 34.04 6.71
C VAL A 12 47.42 32.68 7.41
N LEU A 13 48.51 32.23 8.03
CA LEU A 13 48.53 30.98 8.79
C LEU A 13 47.62 31.07 10.03
N ALA A 14 47.61 32.21 10.73
CA ALA A 14 46.68 32.46 11.84
C ALA A 14 45.23 32.52 11.35
N LEU A 15 44.94 33.18 10.23
CA LEU A 15 43.59 33.18 9.63
C LEU A 15 43.12 31.79 9.21
N LEU A 16 44.02 30.91 8.75
CA LEU A 16 43.72 29.51 8.45
C LEU A 16 43.52 28.66 9.72
N LEU A 17 44.25 28.95 10.80
CA LEU A 17 44.12 28.25 12.09
C LEU A 17 42.90 28.72 12.91
N PHE A 18 42.45 29.96 12.72
CA PHE A 18 41.25 30.54 13.35
C PHE A 18 40.01 30.53 12.43
N ALA A 19 40.11 29.97 11.22
CA ALA A 19 38.95 29.59 10.44
C ALA A 19 38.25 28.43 11.16
N THR A 20 37.41 28.76 12.14
CA THR A 20 36.53 27.79 12.77
C THR A 20 35.79 27.08 11.65
N PRO A 21 35.88 25.74 11.51
CA PRO A 21 35.02 25.04 10.58
C PRO A 21 33.60 25.47 10.95
N ASN A 22 32.85 26.03 9.99
CA ASN A 22 31.44 26.34 10.20
C ASN A 22 30.82 25.10 10.84
N ALA A 23 30.41 25.21 12.11
CA ALA A 23 29.70 24.16 12.81
C ALA A 23 28.40 23.95 12.04
N ARG A 24 28.42 23.03 11.08
CA ARG A 24 27.25 22.66 10.32
C ARG A 24 26.36 21.88 11.26
N ALA A 25 25.13 22.34 11.46
CA ALA A 25 24.13 21.58 12.19
C ALA A 25 24.00 20.21 11.53
N ALA A 26 24.41 19.15 12.24
CA ALA A 26 24.25 17.78 11.78
C ALA A 26 22.76 17.46 11.66
N PHE A 27 22.37 16.64 10.69
CA PHE A 27 20.98 16.19 10.56
C PHE A 27 20.63 15.30 11.76
N THR A 28 19.80 15.82 12.66
CA THR A 28 19.54 15.20 13.96
C THR A 28 18.49 14.09 13.87
N ILE A 29 18.39 13.26 14.92
CA ILE A 29 17.34 12.24 15.03
C ILE A 29 15.93 12.88 14.99
N ASP A 30 15.78 14.08 15.57
CA ASP A 30 14.49 14.77 15.55
C ASP A 30 14.17 15.36 14.17
N ASP A 31 15.19 15.83 13.45
CA ASP A 31 15.02 16.24 12.04
C ASP A 31 14.59 15.05 11.16
N GLU A 32 15.18 13.87 11.38
CA GLU A 32 14.78 12.63 10.70
C GLU A 32 13.34 12.23 10.99
N LYS A 33 12.92 12.26 12.26
CA LYS A 33 11.54 11.94 12.66
C LYS A 33 10.54 12.90 12.04
N LYS A 34 10.84 14.20 12.04
CA LYS A 34 9.99 15.22 11.43
C LYS A 34 9.89 15.02 9.92
N MET A 35 11.03 14.89 9.25
CA MET A 35 11.07 14.69 7.80
C MET A 35 10.36 13.41 7.37
N GLY A 36 10.61 12.30 8.08
CA GLY A 36 9.96 11.01 7.82
C GLY A 36 8.43 11.10 7.88
N ARG A 37 7.91 11.76 8.92
CA ARG A 37 6.47 11.98 9.09
C ARG A 37 5.88 12.77 7.92
N GLU A 38 6.52 13.87 7.53
CA GLU A 38 6.03 14.71 6.43
C GLU A 38 6.08 13.96 5.07
N ILE A 39 7.09 13.13 4.84
CA ILE A 39 7.14 12.25 3.64
C ILE A 39 5.99 11.24 3.68
N TYR A 40 5.79 10.56 4.82
CA TYR A 40 4.72 9.58 4.97
C TYR A 40 3.34 10.19 4.69
N GLU A 41 3.05 11.35 5.27
CA GLU A 41 1.80 12.08 5.05
C GLU A 41 1.60 12.46 3.57
N LYS A 42 2.67 12.84 2.87
CA LYS A 42 2.61 13.14 1.43
C LYS A 42 2.37 11.89 0.59
N LEU A 43 2.96 10.76 0.96
CA LEU A 43 2.73 9.49 0.28
C LEU A 43 1.29 8.98 0.48
N ASP A 44 0.76 9.11 1.70
CA ASP A 44 -0.62 8.77 2.02
C ASP A 44 -1.63 9.66 1.28
N GLN A 45 -1.40 10.99 1.27
CA GLN A 45 -2.19 11.95 0.50
C GLN A 45 -2.19 11.63 -1.01
N GLY A 46 -1.07 11.11 -1.52
CA GLY A 46 -0.92 10.67 -2.91
C GLY A 46 -1.51 9.31 -3.23
N ASN A 47 -2.13 8.62 -2.24
CA ASN A 47 -2.65 7.25 -2.36
C ASN A 47 -1.59 6.21 -2.75
N PHE A 48 -0.32 6.49 -2.45
CA PHE A 48 0.79 5.55 -2.70
C PHE A 48 0.87 4.47 -1.63
N LEU A 49 0.26 4.67 -0.46
CA LEU A 49 0.25 3.70 0.62
C LEU A 49 -1.01 2.83 0.56
N SER A 50 -0.85 1.53 0.78
CA SER A 50 -1.97 0.61 0.83
C SER A 50 -2.77 0.79 2.11
N ARG A 51 -4.10 0.83 1.97
CA ARG A 51 -5.03 0.87 3.11
C ARG A 51 -5.48 -0.52 3.57
N ASP A 52 -4.94 -1.58 2.97
CA ASP A 52 -5.24 -2.95 3.36
C ASP A 52 -4.65 -3.25 4.74
N GLN A 53 -5.53 -3.35 5.73
CA GLN A 53 -5.15 -3.57 7.11
C GLN A 53 -4.50 -4.94 7.33
N LYS A 54 -4.91 -5.98 6.58
CA LYS A 54 -4.33 -7.33 6.73
C LYS A 54 -2.89 -7.35 6.22
N LEU A 55 -2.66 -6.75 5.05
CA LEU A 55 -1.31 -6.63 4.49
C LEU A 55 -0.39 -5.79 5.40
N ASN A 56 -0.88 -4.63 5.88
CA ASN A 56 -0.10 -3.77 6.76
C ASN A 56 0.20 -4.41 8.13
N ALA A 57 -0.77 -5.12 8.71
CA ALA A 57 -0.58 -5.86 9.96
C ALA A 57 0.47 -6.97 9.78
N TYR A 58 0.41 -7.70 8.67
CA TYR A 58 1.35 -8.77 8.36
C TYR A 58 2.80 -8.28 8.24
N VAL A 59 3.06 -7.24 7.43
CA VAL A 59 4.41 -6.68 7.33
C VAL A 59 4.87 -6.03 8.63
N SER A 60 3.95 -5.46 9.41
CA SER A 60 4.27 -4.91 10.73
C SER A 60 4.66 -6.00 11.72
N GLU A 61 4.01 -7.16 11.70
CA GLU A 61 4.34 -8.28 12.57
C GLU A 61 5.74 -8.84 12.27
N ILE A 62 6.06 -9.05 11.00
CA ILE A 62 7.41 -9.46 10.56
C ILE A 62 8.44 -8.41 10.99
N GLY A 63 8.16 -7.12 10.70
CA GLY A 63 9.08 -6.03 10.99
C GLY A 63 9.36 -5.88 12.50
N ASN A 64 8.32 -5.94 13.32
CA ASN A 64 8.44 -5.86 14.78
C ASN A 64 9.20 -7.06 15.35
N ARG A 65 9.00 -8.26 14.78
CA ARG A 65 9.79 -9.44 15.14
C ARG A 65 11.27 -9.22 14.90
N ILE A 66 11.63 -8.69 13.73
CA ILE A 66 13.02 -8.38 13.37
C ILE A 66 13.60 -7.30 14.29
N LEU A 67 12.83 -6.24 14.54
CA LEU A 67 13.25 -5.13 15.39
C LEU A 67 13.55 -5.53 16.82
N ALA A 68 12.83 -6.51 17.37
CA ALA A 68 13.07 -7.04 18.72
C ALA A 68 14.50 -7.61 18.88
N HIS A 69 15.15 -7.97 17.77
CA HIS A 69 16.53 -8.46 17.73
C HIS A 69 17.51 -7.46 17.11
N SER A 70 17.05 -6.24 16.82
CA SER A 70 17.91 -5.14 16.40
C SER A 70 18.34 -4.33 17.62
N ASN A 71 19.59 -4.47 18.06
CA ASN A 71 20.12 -3.85 19.28
C ASN A 71 20.15 -2.29 19.27
N LYS A 72 19.55 -1.64 18.26
CA LYS A 72 19.71 -0.21 17.92
C LYS A 72 18.43 0.47 17.35
N ALA A 73 17.23 0.09 17.76
CA ALA A 73 16.02 0.78 17.31
C ALA A 73 15.96 2.24 17.84
N SER A 74 16.43 3.20 17.03
CA SER A 74 16.50 4.63 17.40
C SER A 74 15.22 5.41 17.05
N PHE A 75 14.26 4.75 16.40
CA PHE A 75 13.06 5.34 15.84
C PHE A 75 11.81 4.52 16.16
N PRO A 76 10.63 5.15 16.25
CA PRO A 76 9.37 4.43 16.24
C PRO A 76 9.10 3.93 14.82
N TYR A 77 9.32 2.64 14.58
CA TYR A 77 9.17 2.07 13.25
C TYR A 77 7.72 1.99 12.79
N THR A 78 7.49 2.24 11.51
CA THR A 78 6.21 2.05 10.83
C THR A 78 6.46 1.27 9.55
N PHE A 79 5.80 0.11 9.42
CA PHE A 79 5.87 -0.72 8.22
C PHE A 79 4.59 -0.56 7.41
N THR A 80 4.71 -0.31 6.12
CA THR A 80 3.53 -0.05 5.28
C THR A 80 3.70 -0.63 3.89
N VAL A 81 2.65 -1.26 3.38
CA VAL A 81 2.64 -1.76 2.00
C VAL A 81 2.48 -0.59 1.03
N PHE A 82 3.33 -0.53 0.02
CA PHE A 82 3.34 0.51 -1.01
C PHE A 82 2.64 0.00 -2.28
N ASN A 83 1.74 0.83 -2.84
CA ASN A 83 0.94 0.55 -4.03
C ASN A 83 1.79 0.64 -5.31
N SER A 84 2.73 -0.29 -5.47
CA SER A 84 3.55 -0.44 -6.68
C SER A 84 3.70 -1.92 -7.03
N SER A 85 3.60 -2.23 -8.33
CA SER A 85 3.92 -3.55 -8.90
C SER A 85 5.43 -3.79 -9.03
N GLY A 86 6.26 -2.77 -8.81
CA GLY A 86 7.72 -2.91 -8.82
C GLY A 86 8.21 -3.80 -7.68
N ILE A 87 9.22 -4.64 -7.95
CA ILE A 87 9.88 -5.46 -6.94
C ILE A 87 10.86 -4.55 -6.19
N ASN A 88 10.45 -4.04 -5.03
CA ASN A 88 11.29 -3.22 -4.16
C ASN A 88 10.80 -3.15 -2.70
N ALA A 89 11.70 -2.76 -1.81
CA ALA A 89 11.41 -2.21 -0.50
C ALA A 89 12.37 -1.03 -0.25
N PHE A 90 12.01 -0.13 0.65
CA PHE A 90 12.87 1.01 0.98
C PHE A 90 12.52 1.59 2.34
N ALA A 91 13.50 2.23 2.98
CA ALA A 91 13.27 3.05 4.16
C ALA A 91 13.35 4.55 3.85
N THR A 92 12.56 5.36 4.56
CA THR A 92 12.75 6.82 4.65
C THR A 92 13.22 7.20 6.05
N PRO A 93 13.75 8.42 6.28
CA PRO A 93 14.18 8.85 7.61
C PRO A 93 13.08 8.66 8.67
N GLY A 94 13.49 8.48 9.94
CA GLY A 94 12.54 8.41 11.05
C GLY A 94 11.84 7.07 11.26
N GLY A 95 12.32 5.98 10.62
CA GLY A 95 11.84 4.61 10.88
C GLY A 95 10.67 4.13 10.01
N TYR A 96 10.36 4.82 8.92
CA TYR A 96 9.31 4.36 8.00
C TYR A 96 9.90 3.42 6.95
N VAL A 97 9.38 2.21 6.88
CA VAL A 97 9.82 1.15 5.96
C VAL A 97 8.64 0.75 5.09
N TYR A 98 8.85 0.76 3.79
CA TYR A 98 7.82 0.54 2.79
C TYR A 98 8.12 -0.71 1.97
N ILE A 99 7.11 -1.53 1.74
CA ILE A 99 7.21 -2.82 1.05
C ILE A 99 6.30 -2.77 -0.17
N ASN A 100 6.85 -2.83 -1.39
CA ASN A 100 6.00 -2.82 -2.58
C ASN A 100 5.16 -4.09 -2.67
N LYS A 101 3.92 -3.96 -3.17
CA LYS A 101 3.07 -5.12 -3.53
C LYS A 101 3.80 -6.10 -4.44
N GLY A 102 4.54 -5.61 -5.44
CA GLY A 102 5.34 -6.43 -6.34
C GLY A 102 6.44 -7.25 -5.66
N LEU A 103 6.98 -6.79 -4.53
CA LEU A 103 7.93 -7.59 -3.74
C LEU A 103 7.22 -8.75 -3.05
N ILE A 104 6.06 -8.48 -2.43
CA ILE A 104 5.27 -9.49 -1.72
C ILE A 104 4.83 -10.60 -2.67
N THR A 105 4.51 -10.29 -3.94
CA THR A 105 4.08 -11.29 -4.93
C THR A 105 5.19 -12.20 -5.45
N VAL A 106 6.46 -11.78 -5.34
CA VAL A 106 7.61 -12.47 -5.93
C VAL A 106 8.33 -13.38 -4.94
N VAL A 107 8.32 -13.06 -3.66
CA VAL A 107 8.94 -13.93 -2.63
C VAL A 107 8.29 -15.32 -2.63
N GLU A 108 9.10 -16.36 -2.46
CA GLU A 108 8.64 -17.75 -2.43
C GLU A 108 8.21 -18.18 -1.03
N ASN A 109 8.72 -17.51 0.01
CA ASN A 109 8.34 -17.73 1.40
C ASN A 109 8.51 -16.47 2.26
N GLU A 110 8.02 -16.53 3.49
CA GLU A 110 8.06 -15.40 4.43
C GLU A 110 9.47 -15.00 4.84
N ALA A 111 10.40 -15.95 5.03
CA ALA A 111 11.77 -15.63 5.42
C ALA A 111 12.50 -14.79 4.37
N GLN A 112 12.20 -14.97 3.08
CA GLN A 112 12.75 -14.12 2.01
C GLN A 112 12.24 -12.68 2.16
N LEU A 113 10.95 -12.47 2.40
CA LEU A 113 10.39 -11.14 2.70
C LEU A 113 11.02 -10.54 3.97
N ALA A 114 11.12 -11.34 5.04
CA ALA A 114 11.76 -10.95 6.29
C ALA A 114 13.23 -10.57 6.07
N GLY A 115 13.95 -11.26 5.18
CA GLY A 115 15.33 -10.94 4.81
C GLY A 115 15.46 -9.57 4.15
N VAL A 116 14.57 -9.23 3.21
CA VAL A 116 14.53 -7.88 2.62
C VAL A 116 14.19 -6.84 3.68
N MET A 117 13.22 -7.10 4.54
CA MET A 117 12.85 -6.18 5.61
C MET A 117 13.98 -5.99 6.63
N ALA A 118 14.73 -7.04 6.97
CA ALA A 118 15.88 -6.97 7.85
C ALA A 118 17.00 -6.11 7.26
N HIS A 119 17.22 -6.21 5.94
CA HIS A 119 18.13 -5.34 5.19
C HIS A 119 17.72 -3.86 5.28
N GLU A 120 16.43 -3.56 5.06
CA GLU A 120 15.92 -2.18 5.18
C GLU A 120 15.99 -1.63 6.62
N ILE A 121 15.69 -2.46 7.62
CA ILE A 121 15.86 -2.12 9.03
C ILE A 121 17.34 -1.83 9.35
N ALA A 122 18.28 -2.56 8.74
CA ALA A 122 19.70 -2.28 8.89
C ALA A 122 20.08 -0.92 8.27
N HIS A 123 19.59 -0.58 7.08
CA HIS A 123 19.79 0.77 6.51
C HIS A 123 19.26 1.87 7.41
N ALA A 124 18.06 1.69 7.98
CA ALA A 124 17.43 2.66 8.86
C ALA A 124 18.20 2.81 10.19
N ASN A 125 18.58 1.70 10.84
CA ASN A 125 19.34 1.71 12.09
C ASN A 125 20.76 2.27 11.93
N SER A 126 21.41 2.06 10.77
CA SER A 126 22.71 2.65 10.44
C SER A 126 22.61 4.07 9.86
N ARG A 127 21.40 4.65 9.80
CA ARG A 127 21.14 6.03 9.33
C ARG A 127 21.71 6.30 7.93
N HIS A 128 21.71 5.29 7.04
CA HIS A 128 22.25 5.40 5.69
C HIS A 128 21.47 6.43 4.84
N VAL A 129 20.14 6.48 4.98
CA VAL A 129 19.30 7.47 4.28
C VAL A 129 19.61 8.90 4.74
N ALA A 130 19.80 9.10 6.04
CA ALA A 130 20.18 10.40 6.61
C ALA A 130 21.53 10.89 6.06
N SER A 131 22.53 9.99 5.97
CA SER A 131 23.84 10.28 5.37
C SER A 131 23.73 10.71 3.90
N ILE A 132 22.84 10.08 3.12
CA ILE A 132 22.58 10.46 1.73
C ILE A 132 21.96 11.86 1.67
N ILE A 133 20.93 12.14 2.48
CA ILE A 133 20.22 13.43 2.49
C ILE A 133 21.15 14.57 2.93
N GLU A 134 21.97 14.35 3.96
CA GLU A 134 22.93 15.34 4.46
C GLU A 134 23.95 15.75 3.39
N LYS A 135 24.36 14.81 2.53
CA LYS A 135 25.24 15.08 1.38
C LYS A 135 24.52 15.86 0.27
N SER A 136 23.20 15.74 0.13
CA SER A 136 22.42 16.35 -0.96
C SER A 136 21.95 17.79 -0.73
N LYS A 137 21.96 18.33 0.52
CA LYS A 137 21.81 19.74 0.99
C LYS A 137 20.75 20.68 0.38
N LYS A 138 20.00 20.31 -0.66
CA LYS A 138 19.12 21.20 -1.45
C LYS A 138 17.72 20.63 -1.72
N LEU A 139 17.37 19.53 -1.09
CA LEU A 139 16.06 18.91 -1.28
C LEU A 139 15.06 19.44 -0.27
N ASN A 140 13.97 20.03 -0.75
CA ASN A 140 12.78 20.21 0.07
C ASN A 140 11.96 18.90 0.10
N ILE A 141 11.10 18.78 1.10
CA ILE A 141 10.35 17.54 1.39
C ILE A 141 9.38 17.17 0.26
N ALA A 142 8.74 18.17 -0.37
CA ALA A 142 7.84 17.92 -1.49
C ALA A 142 8.57 17.32 -2.71
N MET A 143 9.78 17.81 -3.00
CA MET A 143 10.64 17.27 -4.06
C MET A 143 11.09 15.86 -3.72
N LEU A 144 11.49 15.58 -2.47
CA LEU A 144 11.91 14.25 -2.05
C LEU A 144 10.76 13.23 -2.13
N ALA A 145 9.57 13.58 -1.66
CA ALA A 145 8.38 12.74 -1.78
C ALA A 145 8.02 12.47 -3.25
N GLY A 146 8.13 13.48 -4.12
CA GLY A 146 7.92 13.33 -5.57
C GLY A 146 8.94 12.40 -6.25
N ILE A 147 10.21 12.48 -5.85
CA ILE A 147 11.27 11.59 -6.36
C ILE A 147 11.03 10.14 -5.91
N ILE A 148 10.72 9.92 -4.63
CA ILE A 148 10.39 8.60 -4.08
C ILE A 148 9.21 8.00 -4.85
N ALA A 149 8.11 8.73 -4.98
CA ALA A 149 6.94 8.28 -5.74
C ALA A 149 7.29 7.97 -7.20
N GLY A 150 8.06 8.83 -7.89
CA GLY A 150 8.43 8.64 -9.29
C GLY A 150 9.37 7.46 -9.52
N ALA A 151 10.37 7.27 -8.67
CA ALA A 151 11.36 6.20 -8.81
C ALA A 151 10.78 4.80 -8.54
N LEU A 152 9.79 4.71 -7.63
CA LEU A 152 9.29 3.44 -7.12
C LEU A 152 8.04 2.92 -7.83
N LEU A 153 7.37 3.74 -8.63
CA LEU A 153 6.27 3.30 -9.51
C LEU A 153 6.76 2.62 -10.79
N GLY A 154 8.08 2.53 -11.00
CA GLY A 154 8.67 1.69 -12.04
C GLY A 154 8.19 2.03 -13.46
N GLY A 155 8.35 3.28 -13.92
CA GLY A 155 8.38 3.66 -15.34
C GLY A 155 7.24 3.22 -16.29
N GLY A 156 6.17 2.57 -15.82
CA GLY A 156 5.22 1.82 -16.66
C GLY A 156 3.75 2.18 -16.51
N GLY A 157 3.40 3.18 -15.67
CA GLY A 157 2.06 3.75 -15.63
C GLY A 157 1.94 5.01 -16.50
N ASP A 158 0.71 5.43 -16.82
CA ASP A 158 0.39 6.74 -17.41
C ASP A 158 0.88 7.85 -16.45
N ALA A 159 2.17 8.14 -16.51
CA ALA A 159 2.79 9.21 -15.77
C ALA A 159 2.22 10.51 -16.33
N SER A 160 1.44 11.23 -15.51
CA SER A 160 1.09 12.61 -15.81
C SER A 160 2.36 13.39 -16.18
N ALA A 161 2.27 14.37 -17.08
CA ALA A 161 3.41 15.19 -17.49
C ALA A 161 4.16 15.81 -16.29
N ALA A 162 3.48 16.00 -15.16
CA ALA A 162 4.08 16.39 -13.88
C ALA A 162 5.03 15.30 -13.33
N LEU A 163 4.61 14.03 -13.25
CA LEU A 163 5.48 12.90 -12.84
C LEU A 163 6.64 12.66 -13.80
N ALA A 164 6.43 12.85 -15.11
CA ALA A 164 7.48 12.70 -16.12
C ALA A 164 8.56 13.79 -16.03
N MET A 165 8.20 15.03 -15.67
CA MET A 165 9.17 16.10 -15.41
C MET A 165 10.02 15.81 -14.16
N PHE A 166 9.43 15.17 -13.13
CA PHE A 166 10.18 14.74 -11.94
C PHE A 166 11.09 13.54 -12.21
N SER A 167 10.71 12.64 -13.14
CA SER A 167 11.54 11.49 -13.50
C SER A 167 12.69 11.84 -14.45
N VAL A 168 12.56 12.79 -15.39
CA VAL A 168 13.63 13.07 -16.37
C VAL A 168 14.62 14.14 -15.87
N ALA A 169 14.17 15.22 -15.24
CA ALA A 169 15.06 16.25 -14.70
C ALA A 169 15.59 15.89 -13.29
N GLY A 170 14.85 15.08 -12.52
CA GLY A 170 15.26 14.60 -11.20
C GLY A 170 16.14 13.35 -11.22
N ALA A 171 15.99 12.44 -12.19
CA ALA A 171 16.79 11.22 -12.24
C ALA A 171 18.27 11.46 -12.63
N GLN A 172 18.60 12.54 -13.34
CA GLN A 172 19.99 12.87 -13.66
C GLN A 172 20.77 13.45 -12.48
N THR A 173 20.10 14.00 -11.45
CA THR A 173 20.79 14.71 -10.36
C THR A 173 20.85 13.94 -9.03
N MET A 174 20.11 12.86 -8.85
CA MET A 174 20.14 12.09 -7.60
C MET A 174 19.77 10.62 -7.80
N SER A 175 20.77 9.78 -8.01
CA SER A 175 20.64 8.39 -7.60
C SER A 175 20.69 8.37 -6.07
N LEU A 176 19.54 8.17 -5.41
CA LEU A 176 19.46 7.73 -4.01
C LEU A 176 19.95 6.27 -3.91
N LYS A 177 21.13 6.00 -4.48
CA LYS A 177 21.78 4.69 -4.45
C LYS A 177 22.63 4.61 -3.21
N TYR A 178 22.51 3.52 -2.49
CA TYR A 178 23.45 3.24 -1.43
C TYR A 178 24.85 3.00 -2.00
N GLN A 179 25.86 3.42 -1.22
CA GLN A 179 27.26 3.12 -1.50
C GLN A 179 27.50 1.63 -1.21
N ARG A 180 28.55 1.04 -1.79
CA ARG A 180 28.86 -0.38 -1.59
C ARG A 180 29.06 -0.73 -0.11
N GLU A 181 29.69 0.18 0.62
CA GLU A 181 29.94 0.05 2.05
C GLU A 181 28.63 0.04 2.86
N HIS A 182 27.61 0.79 2.42
CA HIS A 182 26.29 0.79 3.04
C HIS A 182 25.55 -0.53 2.82
N GLU A 183 25.67 -1.11 1.62
CA GLU A 183 25.06 -2.41 1.30
C GLU A 183 25.73 -3.54 2.10
N GLU A 184 27.06 -3.57 2.18
CA GLU A 184 27.79 -4.60 2.96
C GLU A 184 27.45 -4.52 4.46
N GLU A 185 27.40 -3.30 5.02
CA GLU A 185 26.98 -3.11 6.41
C GLU A 185 25.53 -3.57 6.64
N ALA A 186 24.62 -3.21 5.71
CA ALA A 186 23.22 -3.60 5.79
C ALA A 186 23.03 -5.12 5.66
N ASP A 187 23.78 -5.78 4.77
CA ASP A 187 23.78 -7.23 4.62
C ASP A 187 24.26 -7.93 5.89
N ARG A 188 25.38 -7.48 6.47
CA ARG A 188 25.96 -8.06 7.69
C ARG A 188 25.04 -7.91 8.90
N LEU A 189 24.40 -6.75 9.06
CA LEU A 189 23.44 -6.52 10.14
C LEU A 189 22.11 -7.22 9.87
N GLY A 190 21.62 -7.17 8.63
CA GLY A 190 20.36 -7.76 8.21
C GLY A 190 20.34 -9.28 8.38
N ILE A 191 21.40 -9.98 7.96
CA ILE A 191 21.50 -11.43 8.16
C ILE A 191 21.54 -11.79 9.64
N SER A 192 22.19 -10.96 10.46
CA SER A 192 22.20 -11.12 11.91
C SER A 192 20.80 -10.95 12.49
N TYR A 193 20.09 -9.88 12.15
CA TYR A 193 18.73 -9.64 12.65
C TYR A 193 17.77 -10.77 12.22
N LEU A 194 17.87 -11.21 10.96
CA LEU A 194 17.06 -12.29 10.42
C LEU A 194 17.28 -13.59 11.18
N ALA A 195 18.54 -14.00 11.37
CA ALA A 195 18.91 -15.21 12.08
C ALA A 195 18.40 -15.22 13.53
N HIS A 196 18.63 -14.12 14.25
CA HIS A 196 18.21 -13.99 15.65
C HIS A 196 16.69 -13.95 15.83
N SER A 197 15.95 -13.56 14.78
CA SER A 197 14.48 -13.58 14.75
C SER A 197 13.87 -14.97 14.52
N GLY A 198 14.72 -15.98 14.29
CA GLY A 198 14.35 -17.37 14.08
C GLY A 198 14.13 -17.77 12.62
N TYR A 199 14.33 -16.85 11.68
CA TYR A 199 14.26 -17.14 10.24
C TYR A 199 15.56 -17.78 9.75
N TYR A 200 15.48 -18.60 8.71
CA TYR A 200 16.67 -19.20 8.13
C TYR A 200 17.49 -18.14 7.36
N PRO A 201 18.80 -17.98 7.64
CA PRO A 201 19.57 -16.85 7.08
C PRO A 201 19.80 -16.92 5.57
N ALA A 202 19.76 -18.11 4.97
CA ALA A 202 19.95 -18.30 3.53
C ALA A 202 18.86 -17.63 2.68
N ALA A 203 17.72 -17.26 3.29
CA ALA A 203 16.62 -16.59 2.61
C ALA A 203 17.02 -15.27 1.93
N MET A 204 17.99 -14.52 2.50
CA MET A 204 18.52 -13.30 1.87
C MET A 204 19.22 -13.61 0.55
N VAL A 205 20.06 -14.64 0.52
CA VAL A 205 20.78 -15.07 -0.69
C VAL A 205 19.82 -15.60 -1.74
N GLU A 206 18.85 -16.42 -1.32
CA GLU A 206 17.81 -16.95 -2.21
C GLU A 206 17.00 -15.84 -2.85
N PHE A 207 16.62 -14.81 -2.09
CA PHE A 207 15.95 -13.64 -2.64
C PHE A 207 16.82 -12.90 -3.68
N LEU A 208 18.10 -12.65 -3.40
CA LEU A 208 19.00 -12.02 -4.39
C LEU A 208 19.14 -12.87 -5.66
N LYS A 209 19.11 -14.20 -5.54
CA LYS A 209 19.08 -15.11 -6.70
C LYS A 209 17.79 -15.01 -7.50
N ILE A 210 16.63 -14.87 -6.85
CA ILE A 210 15.36 -14.55 -7.52
C ILE A 210 15.51 -13.23 -8.29
N MET A 211 16.06 -12.19 -7.65
CA MET A 211 16.25 -10.90 -8.32
C MET A 211 17.14 -10.98 -9.57
N LYS A 212 18.25 -11.73 -9.48
CA LYS A 212 19.14 -11.99 -10.63
C LYS A 212 18.44 -12.72 -11.77
N GLN A 213 17.55 -13.67 -11.44
CA GLN A 213 16.75 -14.35 -12.44
C GLN A 213 15.76 -13.39 -13.14
N TYR A 214 15.14 -12.48 -12.39
CA TYR A 214 14.28 -11.43 -12.94
C TYR A 214 15.06 -10.45 -13.83
N GLU A 215 16.30 -10.10 -13.47
CA GLU A 215 17.19 -9.29 -14.31
C GLU A 215 17.41 -9.91 -15.69
N PHE A 216 17.62 -11.23 -15.74
CA PHE A 216 17.91 -11.95 -16.96
C PHE A 216 16.66 -12.20 -17.84
N LEU A 217 15.51 -12.44 -17.22
CA LEU A 217 14.28 -12.82 -17.91
C LEU A 217 13.37 -11.63 -18.27
N SER A 218 13.48 -10.52 -17.53
CA SER A 218 12.63 -9.34 -17.72
C SER A 218 13.22 -8.38 -18.76
N LYS A 219 12.34 -7.70 -19.52
CA LYS A 219 12.74 -6.57 -20.37
C LYS A 219 13.00 -5.30 -19.56
N THR A 220 12.56 -5.26 -18.31
CA THR A 220 12.70 -4.13 -17.40
C THR A 220 13.57 -4.54 -16.20
N ILE A 221 14.59 -3.73 -15.91
CA ILE A 221 15.45 -3.92 -14.75
C ILE A 221 14.59 -3.72 -13.49
N PRO A 222 14.55 -4.67 -12.56
CA PRO A 222 13.83 -4.51 -11.31
C PRO A 222 14.25 -3.23 -10.56
N SER A 223 13.26 -2.53 -10.01
CA SER A 223 13.48 -1.30 -9.22
C SER A 223 14.44 -1.50 -8.05
N TYR A 224 14.52 -2.71 -7.49
CA TYR A 224 15.49 -3.09 -6.46
C TYR A 224 16.94 -2.73 -6.81
N PHE A 225 17.39 -3.00 -8.04
CA PHE A 225 18.77 -2.72 -8.46
C PHE A 225 19.06 -1.23 -8.68
N LEU A 226 18.02 -0.40 -8.80
CA LEU A 226 18.17 1.04 -8.92
C LEU A 226 18.50 1.68 -7.58
N THR A 227 18.17 1.04 -6.46
CA THR A 227 18.45 1.51 -5.09
C THR A 227 19.56 0.70 -4.42
N HIS A 228 19.65 -0.60 -4.71
CA HIS A 228 20.60 -1.56 -4.12
C HIS A 228 21.53 -2.18 -5.17
N PRO A 229 22.69 -1.56 -5.47
CA PRO A 229 23.64 -2.08 -6.46
C PRO A 229 24.49 -3.25 -5.93
N GLY A 230 25.09 -4.02 -6.83
CA GLY A 230 26.16 -4.98 -6.49
C GLY A 230 25.70 -6.39 -6.14
N THR A 231 24.61 -6.88 -6.74
CA THR A 231 23.99 -8.18 -6.44
C THR A 231 24.97 -9.36 -6.41
N ASP A 232 25.88 -9.46 -7.38
CA ASP A 232 26.83 -10.58 -7.46
C ASP A 232 27.82 -10.58 -6.29
N ASP A 233 28.40 -9.42 -5.98
CA ASP A 233 29.33 -9.25 -4.88
C ASP A 233 28.62 -9.52 -3.52
N ARG A 234 27.38 -9.05 -3.38
CA ARG A 234 26.55 -9.29 -2.19
C ARG A 234 26.18 -10.76 -1.99
N ILE A 235 25.83 -11.47 -3.07
CA ILE A 235 25.59 -12.92 -3.01
C ILE A 235 26.85 -13.63 -2.52
N PHE A 236 28.01 -13.34 -3.09
CA PHE A 236 29.27 -13.95 -2.67
C PHE A 236 29.59 -13.65 -1.20
N TYR A 237 29.41 -12.40 -0.77
CA TYR A 237 29.63 -11.97 0.60
C TYR A 237 28.71 -12.72 1.59
N LEU A 238 27.41 -12.73 1.34
CA LEU A 238 26.43 -13.41 2.20
C LEU A 238 26.66 -14.93 2.21
N GLU A 239 26.98 -15.55 1.07
CA GLU A 239 27.35 -16.98 1.02
C GLU A 239 28.59 -17.28 1.88
N SER A 240 29.57 -16.36 1.91
CA SER A 240 30.73 -16.50 2.79
C SER A 240 30.33 -16.47 4.28
N LEU A 241 29.45 -15.53 4.70
CA LEU A 241 28.93 -15.45 6.07
C LEU A 241 28.13 -16.71 6.44
N LEU A 242 27.33 -17.23 5.51
CA LEU A 242 26.58 -18.47 5.71
C LEU A 242 27.51 -19.67 5.96
N GLN A 243 28.66 -19.72 5.30
CA GLN A 243 29.62 -20.81 5.45
C GLN A 243 30.50 -20.70 6.70
N THR A 244 30.75 -19.48 7.18
CA THR A 244 31.65 -19.22 8.31
C THR A 244 30.91 -19.04 9.63
N GLU A 245 29.94 -18.13 9.69
CA GLU A 245 29.28 -17.69 10.92
C GLU A 245 27.92 -18.38 11.12
N TYR A 246 27.15 -18.56 10.05
CA TYR A 246 25.78 -19.09 10.12
C TYR A 246 25.65 -20.55 9.65
N ARG A 247 26.76 -21.30 9.60
CA ARG A 247 26.81 -22.67 9.05
C ARG A 247 25.86 -23.66 9.74
N ARG A 248 25.55 -23.43 11.01
CA ARG A 248 24.64 -24.25 11.83
C ARG A 248 23.33 -23.53 12.15
N SER A 249 23.12 -22.35 11.59
CA SER A 249 21.91 -21.57 11.83
C SER A 249 20.76 -22.22 11.09
N GLY A 250 19.97 -23.01 11.83
CA GLY A 250 18.64 -23.40 11.41
C GLY A 250 17.70 -22.19 11.43
N GLY A 251 16.44 -22.44 11.12
CA GLY A 251 15.40 -21.41 11.15
C GLY A 251 14.20 -21.86 10.35
N SER A 252 13.09 -21.15 10.51
CA SER A 252 11.88 -21.46 9.75
C SER A 252 11.77 -20.59 8.51
N ALA A 253 11.20 -21.15 7.45
CA ALA A 253 10.80 -20.39 6.27
C ALA A 253 9.53 -19.56 6.51
N ASN A 254 8.71 -19.96 7.49
CA ASN A 254 7.45 -19.33 7.84
C ASN A 254 7.31 -19.32 9.37
N ILE A 255 7.18 -18.15 9.97
CA ILE A 255 6.97 -18.01 11.42
C ILE A 255 5.62 -17.36 11.71
N VAL A 256 5.33 -16.24 11.04
CA VAL A 256 4.01 -15.58 11.07
C VAL A 256 2.99 -16.39 10.25
N GLY A 257 3.44 -17.02 9.16
CA GLY A 257 2.61 -17.78 8.22
C GLY A 257 1.86 -16.88 7.24
N ASN A 258 0.94 -17.45 6.45
CA ASN A 258 0.02 -16.69 5.59
C ASN A 258 0.63 -15.92 4.40
N ILE A 259 1.93 -16.06 4.06
CA ILE A 259 2.51 -15.35 2.89
C ILE A 259 1.70 -15.60 1.61
N VAL A 260 1.28 -16.85 1.38
CA VAL A 260 0.44 -17.24 0.23
C VAL A 260 -0.91 -16.53 0.25
N ARG A 261 -1.51 -16.37 1.44
CA ARG A 261 -2.77 -15.66 1.63
C ARG A 261 -2.62 -14.17 1.36
N MET A 262 -1.54 -13.55 1.84
CA MET A 262 -1.24 -12.14 1.57
C MET A 262 -1.00 -11.91 0.07
N GLN A 263 -0.31 -12.82 -0.60
CA GLN A 263 -0.14 -12.79 -2.06
C GLN A 263 -1.48 -12.88 -2.80
N ALA A 264 -2.46 -13.64 -2.29
CA ALA A 264 -3.79 -13.73 -2.89
C ALA A 264 -4.64 -12.45 -2.74
N LEU A 265 -4.33 -11.59 -1.75
CA LEU A 265 -4.98 -10.28 -1.61
C LEU A 265 -4.46 -9.25 -2.63
N ILE A 266 -3.32 -9.52 -3.26
CA ILE A 266 -2.71 -8.64 -4.25
C ILE A 266 -3.13 -9.13 -5.64
N THR A 267 -4.01 -8.38 -6.32
CA THR A 267 -4.41 -8.69 -7.69
C THR A 267 -3.22 -8.50 -8.64
N PRO A 268 -2.72 -9.57 -9.31
CA PRO A 268 -1.63 -9.45 -10.26
C PRO A 268 -2.13 -8.99 -11.64
N ASP A 269 -1.21 -8.56 -12.50
CA ASP A 269 -1.51 -8.36 -13.91
C ASP A 269 -1.98 -9.67 -14.57
N ALA A 270 -2.86 -9.59 -15.57
CA ALA A 270 -3.56 -10.76 -16.11
C ALA A 270 -2.61 -11.85 -16.68
N GLY A 271 -1.42 -11.46 -17.16
CA GLY A 271 -0.38 -12.38 -17.63
C GLY A 271 0.27 -13.18 -16.49
N ASP A 272 0.52 -12.54 -15.35
CA ASP A 272 1.12 -13.16 -14.17
C ASP A 272 0.14 -14.11 -13.46
N LEU A 273 -1.16 -13.86 -13.60
CA LEU A 273 -2.19 -14.64 -12.94
C LEU A 273 -2.23 -16.11 -13.41
N ASN A 274 -2.03 -16.39 -14.71
CA ASN A 274 -1.99 -17.77 -15.22
C ASN A 274 -0.74 -18.52 -14.74
N LYS A 275 0.42 -17.86 -14.72
CA LYS A 275 1.67 -18.41 -14.17
C LYS A 275 1.48 -18.74 -12.69
N ARG A 276 0.92 -17.80 -11.92
CA ARG A 276 0.63 -17.98 -10.50
C ARG A 276 -0.31 -19.14 -10.24
N ARG A 277 -1.38 -19.28 -11.03
CA ARG A 277 -2.28 -20.45 -10.94
C ARG A 277 -1.53 -21.77 -11.15
N GLY A 278 -0.63 -21.83 -12.15
CA GLY A 278 0.20 -23.02 -12.39
C GLY A 278 1.07 -23.35 -11.16
N GLN A 279 1.78 -22.37 -10.62
CA GLN A 279 2.60 -22.52 -9.41
C GLN A 279 1.78 -23.00 -8.20
N LEU A 280 0.61 -22.40 -7.97
CA LEU A 280 -0.30 -22.80 -6.89
C LEU A 280 -0.82 -24.24 -7.09
N THR A 281 -1.08 -24.64 -8.32
CA THR A 281 -1.53 -26.01 -8.65
C THR A 281 -0.43 -27.03 -8.36
N GLU A 282 0.81 -26.74 -8.75
CA GLU A 282 1.97 -27.60 -8.44
C GLU A 282 2.26 -27.68 -6.94
N ALA A 283 2.17 -26.56 -6.23
CA ALA A 283 2.33 -26.53 -4.78
C ALA A 283 1.22 -27.34 -4.07
N LEU A 284 -0.03 -27.17 -4.50
CA LEU A 284 -1.17 -27.92 -3.96
C LEU A 284 -1.08 -29.41 -4.27
N ALA A 285 -0.47 -29.81 -5.40
CA ALA A 285 -0.23 -31.23 -5.69
C ALA A 285 0.74 -31.87 -4.68
N LYS A 286 1.66 -31.10 -4.11
CA LYS A 286 2.59 -31.55 -3.07
C LYS A 286 1.96 -31.53 -1.67
N ASP A 287 1.04 -30.60 -1.43
CA ASP A 287 0.32 -30.45 -0.15
C ASP A 287 -1.20 -30.23 -0.38
N PRO A 288 -1.97 -31.31 -0.68
CA PRO A 288 -3.37 -31.18 -1.11
C PRO A 288 -4.36 -30.66 -0.05
N GLN A 289 -3.96 -30.66 1.22
CA GLN A 289 -4.79 -30.22 2.34
C GLN A 289 -4.39 -28.82 2.85
N ASN A 290 -3.52 -28.11 2.12
CA ASN A 290 -3.12 -26.77 2.50
C ASN A 290 -4.24 -25.75 2.22
N VAL A 291 -4.83 -25.23 3.30
CA VAL A 291 -5.95 -24.28 3.22
C VAL A 291 -5.57 -22.98 2.51
N ASP A 292 -4.36 -22.47 2.72
CA ASP A 292 -3.90 -21.22 2.08
C ASP A 292 -3.66 -21.40 0.58
N LEU A 293 -3.13 -22.54 0.15
CA LEU A 293 -2.99 -22.86 -1.27
C LEU A 293 -4.36 -23.04 -1.94
N LEU A 294 -5.29 -23.74 -1.29
CA LEU A 294 -6.67 -23.88 -1.78
C LEU A 294 -7.36 -22.52 -1.91
N TYR A 295 -7.23 -21.67 -0.90
CA TYR A 295 -7.75 -20.31 -0.91
C TYR A 295 -7.14 -19.47 -2.04
N ALA A 296 -5.81 -19.39 -2.11
CA ALA A 296 -5.13 -18.61 -3.14
C ALA A 296 -5.45 -19.10 -4.55
N LEU A 297 -5.55 -20.42 -4.76
CA LEU A 297 -5.95 -20.99 -6.04
C LEU A 297 -7.40 -20.65 -6.39
N ALA A 298 -8.30 -20.60 -5.40
CA ALA A 298 -9.67 -20.16 -5.60
C ALA A 298 -9.74 -18.69 -6.03
N ILE A 299 -9.02 -17.80 -5.36
CA ILE A 299 -8.97 -16.37 -5.73
C ILE A 299 -8.42 -16.21 -7.16
N ALA A 300 -7.33 -16.92 -7.48
CA ALA A 300 -6.75 -16.86 -8.82
C ALA A 300 -7.72 -17.38 -9.90
N ASN A 301 -8.45 -18.47 -9.62
CA ASN A 301 -9.46 -19.00 -10.52
C ASN A 301 -10.64 -18.04 -10.70
N ASP A 302 -11.12 -17.38 -9.64
CA ASP A 302 -12.21 -16.41 -9.76
C ASP A 302 -11.80 -15.19 -10.62
N GLN A 303 -10.58 -14.70 -10.42
CA GLN A 303 -10.02 -13.61 -11.23
C GLN A 303 -9.85 -14.01 -12.72
N LEU A 304 -9.61 -15.28 -13.01
CA LEU A 304 -9.59 -15.83 -14.38
C LEU A 304 -10.99 -16.15 -14.95
N GLY A 305 -12.06 -15.83 -14.22
CA GLY A 305 -13.43 -16.15 -14.61
C GLY A 305 -13.82 -17.63 -14.43
N ARG A 306 -12.93 -18.46 -13.88
CA ARG A 306 -13.14 -19.88 -13.59
C ARG A 306 -13.90 -20.07 -12.27
N THR A 307 -15.08 -19.48 -12.21
CA THR A 307 -15.91 -19.38 -11.00
C THR A 307 -16.24 -20.75 -10.39
N ASN A 308 -16.48 -21.77 -11.22
CA ASN A 308 -16.78 -23.11 -10.74
C ASN A 308 -15.56 -23.77 -10.07
N GLU A 309 -14.37 -23.68 -10.68
CA GLU A 309 -13.12 -24.19 -10.10
C GLU A 309 -12.80 -23.46 -8.78
N ALA A 310 -13.08 -22.15 -8.71
CA ALA A 310 -12.92 -21.36 -7.49
C ALA A 310 -13.85 -21.85 -6.37
N LEU A 311 -15.13 -22.08 -6.65
CA LEU A 311 -16.09 -22.63 -5.68
C LEU A 311 -15.68 -24.02 -5.18
N GLU A 312 -15.17 -24.89 -6.06
CA GLU A 312 -14.69 -26.21 -5.66
C GLU A 312 -13.51 -26.13 -4.68
N ASN A 313 -12.54 -25.25 -4.96
CA ASN A 313 -11.39 -25.05 -4.07
C ASN A 313 -11.81 -24.44 -2.73
N LEU A 314 -12.75 -23.48 -2.72
CA LEU A 314 -13.30 -22.93 -1.47
C LEU A 314 -14.07 -23.97 -0.67
N LYS A 315 -14.84 -24.85 -1.31
CA LYS A 315 -15.52 -25.96 -0.60
C LYS A 315 -14.52 -26.89 0.07
N LYS A 316 -13.42 -27.24 -0.61
CA LYS A 316 -12.33 -28.04 -0.01
C LYS A 316 -11.70 -27.31 1.17
N ALA A 317 -11.41 -26.02 1.01
CA ALA A 317 -10.85 -25.19 2.09
C ALA A 317 -11.80 -25.11 3.30
N LEU A 318 -13.10 -24.94 3.09
CA LEU A 318 -14.12 -24.92 4.16
C LEU A 318 -14.27 -26.26 4.87
N ALA A 319 -14.07 -27.38 4.17
CA ALA A 319 -14.10 -28.70 4.79
C ALA A 319 -12.94 -28.89 5.78
N LEU A 320 -11.78 -28.28 5.50
CA LEU A 320 -10.59 -28.35 6.33
C LEU A 320 -10.58 -27.28 7.43
N ALA A 321 -11.03 -26.06 7.11
CA ALA A 321 -11.07 -24.92 8.01
C ALA A 321 -12.45 -24.23 7.99
N PRO A 322 -13.47 -24.81 8.66
CA PRO A 322 -14.86 -24.34 8.60
C PRO A 322 -15.12 -22.99 9.27
N ARG A 323 -14.13 -22.46 10.00
CA ARG A 323 -14.18 -21.17 10.72
C ARG A 323 -13.14 -20.17 10.20
N ASP A 324 -12.58 -20.40 9.02
CA ASP A 324 -11.66 -19.44 8.41
C ASP A 324 -12.44 -18.25 7.83
N GLU A 325 -12.20 -17.04 8.37
CA GLU A 325 -12.90 -15.81 7.98
C GLU A 325 -12.77 -15.52 6.48
N ASP A 326 -11.56 -15.64 5.92
CA ASP A 326 -11.32 -15.27 4.52
C ASP A 326 -11.96 -16.28 3.57
N VAL A 327 -11.87 -17.56 3.88
CA VAL A 327 -12.51 -18.60 3.08
C VAL A 327 -14.03 -18.46 3.12
N LEU A 328 -14.62 -18.21 4.30
CA LEU A 328 -16.07 -17.98 4.47
C LEU A 328 -16.53 -16.73 3.70
N LYS A 329 -15.81 -15.62 3.85
CA LYS A 329 -16.10 -14.36 3.16
C LYS A 329 -16.02 -14.53 1.64
N SER A 330 -14.95 -15.13 1.13
CA SER A 330 -14.77 -15.35 -0.32
C SER A 330 -15.79 -16.32 -0.89
N ALA A 331 -16.18 -17.38 -0.15
CA ALA A 331 -17.29 -18.24 -0.55
C ALA A 331 -18.60 -17.45 -0.65
N GLY A 332 -18.89 -16.62 0.36
CA GLY A 332 -20.05 -15.75 0.39
C GLY A 332 -20.12 -14.78 -0.80
N LEU A 333 -19.02 -14.09 -1.10
CA LEU A 333 -18.89 -13.20 -2.25
C LEU A 333 -19.11 -13.94 -3.58
N LEU A 334 -18.57 -15.14 -3.72
CA LEU A 334 -18.68 -15.93 -4.94
C LEU A 334 -20.09 -16.49 -5.15
N TYR A 335 -20.77 -16.89 -4.08
CA TYR A 335 -22.19 -17.24 -4.13
C TYR A 335 -23.07 -16.04 -4.49
N LEU A 336 -22.74 -14.85 -4.00
CA LEU A 336 -23.45 -13.63 -4.39
C LEU A 336 -23.27 -13.33 -5.88
N LYS A 337 -22.03 -13.44 -6.39
CA LYS A 337 -21.69 -13.26 -7.81
C LYS A 337 -22.42 -14.24 -8.72
N THR A 338 -22.66 -15.47 -8.25
CA THR A 338 -23.39 -16.52 -9.00
C THR A 338 -24.90 -16.46 -8.80
N GLY A 339 -25.42 -15.47 -8.06
CA GLY A 339 -26.85 -15.25 -7.85
C GLY A 339 -27.47 -16.12 -6.74
N ASN A 340 -26.66 -16.90 -6.00
CA ASN A 340 -27.13 -17.68 -4.86
C ASN A 340 -27.07 -16.85 -3.58
N ALA A 341 -28.02 -15.94 -3.42
CA ALA A 341 -28.05 -14.99 -2.31
C ALA A 341 -28.21 -15.68 -0.94
N GLU A 342 -28.92 -16.80 -0.88
CA GLU A 342 -29.11 -17.58 0.36
C GLU A 342 -27.80 -18.16 0.90
N LEU A 343 -27.04 -18.86 0.04
CA LEU A 343 -25.73 -19.38 0.43
C LEU A 343 -24.75 -18.24 0.69
N ALA A 344 -24.82 -17.14 -0.08
CA ALA A 344 -24.01 -15.96 0.17
C ALA A 344 -24.22 -15.44 1.60
N ARG A 345 -25.47 -15.19 1.97
CA ARG A 345 -25.85 -14.74 3.32
C ARG A 345 -25.38 -15.73 4.39
N PHE A 346 -25.58 -17.03 4.19
CA PHE A 346 -25.16 -18.06 5.14
C PHE A 346 -23.66 -18.01 5.45
N TYR A 347 -22.80 -17.97 4.43
CA TYR A 347 -21.35 -17.92 4.64
C TYR A 347 -20.88 -16.57 5.16
N LEU A 348 -21.47 -15.46 4.69
CA LEU A 348 -21.13 -14.12 5.16
C LEU A 348 -21.53 -13.88 6.61
N LEU A 349 -22.66 -14.43 7.08
CA LEU A 349 -23.04 -14.37 8.50
C LEU A 349 -22.03 -15.11 9.37
N LYS A 350 -21.54 -16.27 8.92
CA LYS A 350 -20.46 -16.99 9.61
C LYS A 350 -19.16 -16.17 9.63
N ALA A 351 -18.77 -15.54 8.52
CA ALA A 351 -17.61 -14.66 8.49
C ALA A 351 -17.77 -13.48 9.47
N ALA A 352 -18.94 -12.85 9.50
CA ALA A 352 -19.26 -11.74 10.41
C ALA A 352 -19.28 -12.16 11.89
N THR A 353 -19.52 -13.44 12.22
CA THR A 353 -19.39 -13.92 13.60
C THR A 353 -17.93 -13.98 14.08
N ILE A 354 -16.97 -14.08 13.15
CA ILE A 354 -15.53 -14.13 13.46
C ILE A 354 -14.97 -12.71 13.50
N ASN A 355 -15.35 -11.88 12.53
CA ASN A 355 -14.90 -10.48 12.45
C ASN A 355 -16.10 -9.55 12.15
N PRO A 356 -16.80 -9.06 13.20
CA PRO A 356 -17.98 -8.21 13.04
C PRO A 356 -17.70 -6.84 12.43
N GLU A 357 -16.46 -6.35 12.59
CA GLU A 357 -16.03 -5.01 12.14
C GLU A 357 -15.50 -5.00 10.70
N ASN A 358 -15.61 -6.13 9.98
CA ASN A 358 -15.18 -6.22 8.60
C ASN A 358 -16.17 -5.50 7.67
N ASP A 359 -15.82 -4.29 7.24
CA ASP A 359 -16.67 -3.47 6.37
C ASP A 359 -17.04 -4.15 5.04
N GLN A 360 -16.11 -4.90 4.44
CA GLN A 360 -16.36 -5.63 3.18
C GLN A 360 -17.39 -6.75 3.38
N THR A 361 -17.32 -7.45 4.52
CA THR A 361 -18.31 -8.48 4.89
C THR A 361 -19.66 -7.86 5.18
N THR A 362 -19.68 -6.72 5.87
CA THR A 362 -20.90 -5.93 6.14
C THR A 362 -21.56 -5.46 4.84
N LEU A 363 -20.78 -4.97 3.87
CA LEU A 363 -21.26 -4.56 2.56
C LEU A 363 -21.86 -5.76 1.81
N ALA A 364 -21.14 -6.87 1.80
CA ALA A 364 -21.57 -8.09 1.13
C ALA A 364 -22.87 -8.66 1.73
N LEU A 365 -23.03 -8.60 3.07
CA LEU A 365 -24.28 -8.97 3.75
C LEU A 365 -25.44 -8.07 3.30
N GLY A 366 -25.23 -6.75 3.27
CA GLY A 366 -26.24 -5.82 2.76
C GLY A 366 -26.67 -6.16 1.33
N LYS A 367 -25.70 -6.46 0.44
CA LYS A 367 -25.98 -6.88 -0.94
C LYS A 367 -26.71 -8.23 -1.00
N ALA A 368 -26.36 -9.19 -0.15
CA ALA A 368 -27.02 -10.49 -0.09
C ALA A 368 -28.49 -10.37 0.35
N TYR A 369 -28.77 -9.65 1.45
CA TYR A 369 -30.15 -9.37 1.88
C TYR A 369 -30.95 -8.62 0.82
N PHE A 370 -30.33 -7.65 0.14
CA PHE A 370 -30.99 -6.91 -0.94
C PHE A 370 -31.39 -7.84 -2.10
N ALA A 371 -30.50 -8.77 -2.48
CA ALA A 371 -30.76 -9.75 -3.53
C ALA A 371 -31.85 -10.77 -3.15
N GLU A 372 -31.97 -11.12 -1.86
CA GLU A 372 -33.06 -11.94 -1.32
C GLU A 372 -34.42 -11.19 -1.26
N GLY A 373 -34.41 -9.87 -1.38
CA GLY A 373 -35.60 -9.02 -1.25
C GLY A 373 -35.88 -8.54 0.18
N ASP A 374 -35.01 -8.85 1.14
CA ASP A 374 -35.09 -8.35 2.51
C ASP A 374 -34.44 -6.96 2.61
N TYR A 375 -35.15 -5.95 2.09
CA TYR A 375 -34.65 -4.58 2.01
C TYR A 375 -34.47 -3.92 3.37
N ALA A 376 -35.20 -4.36 4.40
CA ALA A 376 -35.07 -3.83 5.75
C ALA A 376 -33.72 -4.22 6.38
N ASN A 377 -33.35 -5.51 6.29
CA ASN A 377 -32.03 -5.94 6.76
C ASN A 377 -30.91 -5.39 5.87
N ALA A 378 -31.09 -5.35 4.54
CA ALA A 378 -30.13 -4.73 3.64
C ALA A 378 -29.80 -3.28 4.06
N LEU A 379 -30.84 -2.46 4.30
CA LEU A 379 -30.70 -1.09 4.75
C LEU A 379 -29.93 -1.00 6.07
N ASN A 380 -30.25 -1.86 7.05
CA ASN A 380 -29.55 -1.88 8.34
C ASN A 380 -28.05 -2.12 8.19
N TYR A 381 -27.65 -3.04 7.31
CA TYR A 381 -26.23 -3.31 7.04
C TYR A 381 -25.56 -2.15 6.30
N PHE A 382 -26.20 -1.55 5.29
CA PHE A 382 -25.62 -0.40 4.59
C PHE A 382 -25.48 0.84 5.49
N LEU A 383 -26.43 1.07 6.41
CA LEU A 383 -26.36 2.20 7.35
C LEU A 383 -25.17 2.11 8.32
N LYS A 384 -24.69 0.90 8.65
CA LYS A 384 -23.45 0.71 9.43
C LYS A 384 -22.23 1.28 8.71
N LEU A 385 -22.26 1.31 7.39
CA LEU A 385 -21.16 1.75 6.52
C LEU A 385 -21.28 3.21 6.07
N LYS A 386 -22.30 3.96 6.51
CA LYS A 386 -22.61 5.30 5.99
C LYS A 386 -21.46 6.32 6.07
N ASN A 387 -20.53 6.12 7.01
CA ASN A 387 -19.38 7.00 7.23
C ASN A 387 -18.06 6.38 6.74
N GLN A 388 -18.09 5.16 6.19
CA GLN A 388 -16.92 4.46 5.69
C GLN A 388 -16.68 4.80 4.23
N THR A 389 -15.40 4.84 3.84
CA THR A 389 -15.00 5.00 2.44
C THR A 389 -14.57 3.63 1.92
N LEU A 390 -15.36 3.05 1.03
CA LEU A 390 -15.05 1.78 0.37
C LEU A 390 -14.63 2.03 -1.08
N GLU A 391 -13.57 1.37 -1.49
CA GLU A 391 -13.02 1.50 -2.84
C GLU A 391 -14.05 1.01 -3.87
N GLY A 392 -14.31 1.84 -4.89
CA GLY A 392 -15.23 1.52 -5.99
C GLY A 392 -16.71 1.47 -5.62
N GLU A 393 -17.10 1.76 -4.38
CA GLU A 393 -18.47 1.59 -3.90
C GLU A 393 -18.99 2.88 -3.25
N ASP A 394 -20.20 3.30 -3.64
CA ASP A 394 -20.90 4.38 -2.96
C ASP A 394 -22.02 3.85 -2.07
N ILE A 395 -21.82 3.92 -0.76
CA ILE A 395 -22.79 3.43 0.21
C ILE A 395 -24.11 4.19 0.13
N ASN A 396 -24.12 5.48 -0.24
CA ASN A 396 -25.37 6.24 -0.36
C ASN A 396 -26.25 5.71 -1.49
N TYR A 397 -25.65 5.17 -2.56
CA TYR A 397 -26.41 4.51 -3.62
C TYR A 397 -27.18 3.29 -3.06
N HIS A 398 -26.50 2.41 -2.34
CA HIS A 398 -27.11 1.20 -1.76
C HIS A 398 -28.18 1.51 -0.71
N ILE A 399 -27.92 2.52 0.14
CA ILE A 399 -28.90 3.05 1.11
C ILE A 399 -30.14 3.58 0.37
N ALA A 400 -29.94 4.42 -0.65
CA ALA A 400 -31.03 4.98 -1.42
C ALA A 400 -31.88 3.88 -2.05
N MET A 401 -31.26 2.94 -2.77
CA MET A 401 -31.99 1.83 -3.41
C MET A 401 -32.81 1.04 -2.40
N SER A 402 -32.28 0.80 -1.20
CA SER A 402 -33.01 0.10 -0.13
C SER A 402 -34.23 0.90 0.36
N TYR A 403 -34.09 2.20 0.60
CA TYR A 403 -35.22 3.06 0.95
C TYR A 403 -36.28 3.11 -0.15
N GLY A 404 -35.86 3.14 -1.43
CA GLY A 404 -36.78 3.12 -2.57
C GLY A 404 -37.62 1.85 -2.61
N ARG A 405 -37.01 0.68 -2.35
CA ARG A 405 -37.74 -0.60 -2.27
C ARG A 405 -38.65 -0.70 -1.04
N LEU A 406 -38.37 0.05 0.02
CA LEU A 406 -39.21 0.18 1.22
C LEU A 406 -40.27 1.28 1.10
N ASN A 407 -40.40 1.93 -0.06
CA ASN A 407 -41.30 3.06 -0.32
C ASN A 407 -41.07 4.30 0.57
N GLN A 408 -39.86 4.47 1.11
CA GLN A 408 -39.49 5.64 1.92
C GLN A 408 -38.87 6.72 1.03
N MET A 409 -39.72 7.45 0.30
CA MET A 409 -39.29 8.31 -0.81
C MET A 409 -38.46 9.52 -0.38
N ALA A 410 -38.70 10.07 0.81
CA ALA A 410 -37.90 11.16 1.35
C ALA A 410 -36.42 10.77 1.48
N ASP A 411 -36.13 9.67 2.17
CA ASP A 411 -34.77 9.18 2.36
C ASP A 411 -34.15 8.63 1.06
N PHE A 412 -34.93 7.96 0.20
CA PHE A 412 -34.47 7.55 -1.14
C PHE A 412 -33.89 8.75 -1.91
N HIS A 413 -34.69 9.81 -2.07
CA HIS A 413 -34.29 10.99 -2.82
C HIS A 413 -33.12 11.71 -2.15
N TYR A 414 -33.09 11.78 -0.83
CA TYR A 414 -31.98 12.40 -0.09
C TYR A 414 -30.66 11.66 -0.32
N TYR A 415 -30.59 10.36 -0.05
CA TYR A 415 -29.35 9.58 -0.21
C TYR A 415 -28.92 9.47 -1.67
N PHE A 416 -29.86 9.36 -2.61
CA PHE A 416 -29.53 9.37 -4.04
C PHE A 416 -28.98 10.73 -4.48
N GLY A 417 -29.49 11.82 -3.91
CA GLY A 417 -28.94 13.17 -4.09
C GLY A 417 -27.49 13.28 -3.60
N LEU A 418 -27.17 12.71 -2.43
CA LEU A 418 -25.79 12.68 -1.90
C LEU A 418 -24.83 11.91 -2.81
N TYR A 419 -25.26 10.75 -3.30
CA TYR A 419 -24.51 9.98 -4.29
C TYR A 419 -24.21 10.81 -5.55
N LEU A 420 -25.24 11.41 -6.15
CA LEU A 420 -25.08 12.24 -7.35
C LEU A 420 -24.22 13.48 -7.11
N LYS A 421 -24.28 14.06 -5.91
CA LYS A 421 -23.43 15.19 -5.51
C LYS A 421 -21.95 14.78 -5.53
N LYS A 422 -21.61 13.62 -4.96
CA LYS A 422 -20.24 13.08 -4.94
C LYS A 422 -19.72 12.78 -6.36
N GLU A 423 -20.60 12.32 -7.25
CA GLU A 423 -20.34 12.12 -8.68
C GLU A 423 -20.26 13.44 -9.49
N ASN A 424 -20.26 14.61 -8.83
CA ASN A 424 -20.27 15.94 -9.44
C ASN A 424 -21.46 16.22 -10.38
N LYS A 425 -22.56 15.47 -10.25
CA LYS A 425 -23.81 15.66 -11.01
C LYS A 425 -24.74 16.64 -10.31
N THR A 426 -24.30 17.88 -10.15
CA THR A 426 -24.95 18.91 -9.32
C THR A 426 -26.42 19.16 -9.65
N GLN A 427 -26.81 19.20 -10.93
CA GLN A 427 -28.22 19.45 -11.30
C GLN A 427 -29.13 18.29 -10.90
N SER A 428 -28.67 17.06 -11.15
CA SER A 428 -29.40 15.86 -10.75
C SER A 428 -29.48 15.76 -9.23
N ALA A 429 -28.40 16.04 -8.51
CA ALA A 429 -28.41 16.09 -7.04
C ALA A 429 -29.44 17.10 -6.50
N LEU A 430 -29.46 18.33 -7.03
CA LEU A 430 -30.45 19.35 -6.66
C LEU A 430 -31.89 18.92 -6.93
N PHE A 431 -32.15 18.28 -8.07
CA PHE A 431 -33.47 17.72 -8.37
C PHE A 431 -33.90 16.72 -7.30
N HIS A 432 -33.01 15.79 -6.94
CA HIS A 432 -33.31 14.79 -5.93
C HIS A 432 -33.49 15.40 -4.54
N PHE A 433 -32.68 16.38 -4.11
CA PHE A 433 -32.91 17.04 -2.82
C PHE A 433 -34.25 17.79 -2.76
N ARG A 434 -34.66 18.46 -3.83
CA ARG A 434 -35.99 19.10 -3.90
C ARG A 434 -37.11 18.08 -3.84
N LYS A 435 -36.97 16.96 -4.54
CA LYS A 435 -37.92 15.85 -4.44
C LYS A 435 -37.99 15.28 -3.01
N ALA A 436 -36.86 15.14 -2.34
CA ALA A 436 -36.84 14.71 -0.93
C ALA A 436 -37.62 15.67 -0.03
N GLN A 437 -37.51 16.98 -0.27
CA GLN A 437 -38.23 18.01 0.49
C GLN A 437 -39.76 17.87 0.36
N GLU A 438 -40.27 17.54 -0.82
CA GLU A 438 -41.72 17.32 -1.06
C GLU A 438 -42.30 16.18 -0.19
N TYR A 439 -41.48 15.18 0.15
CA TYR A 439 -41.89 14.02 0.95
C TYR A 439 -41.55 14.14 2.45
N THR A 440 -40.87 15.20 2.89
CA THR A 440 -40.36 15.33 4.26
C THR A 440 -41.21 16.29 5.08
N THR A 441 -41.56 15.91 6.31
CA THR A 441 -42.23 16.81 7.26
C THR A 441 -41.29 17.92 7.75
N GLU A 442 -41.76 19.17 7.71
CA GLU A 442 -41.03 20.32 8.22
C GLU A 442 -40.66 20.18 9.71
N GLY A 443 -39.56 20.83 10.12
CA GLY A 443 -39.08 20.79 11.51
C GLY A 443 -38.34 19.51 11.92
N THR A 444 -38.24 18.51 11.05
CA THR A 444 -37.45 17.29 11.31
C THR A 444 -35.95 17.52 11.05
N PRO A 445 -35.05 16.76 11.70
CA PRO A 445 -33.61 16.80 11.38
C PRO A 445 -33.31 16.52 9.91
N ARG A 446 -34.12 15.67 9.26
CA ARG A 446 -33.99 15.37 7.83
C ARG A 446 -34.34 16.57 6.96
N ALA A 447 -35.41 17.31 7.28
CA ALA A 447 -35.77 18.53 6.57
C ALA A 447 -34.65 19.58 6.63
N ALA A 448 -34.02 19.74 7.80
CA ALA A 448 -32.86 20.62 7.96
C ALA A 448 -31.66 20.18 7.11
N ALA A 449 -31.36 18.88 7.08
CA ALA A 449 -30.27 18.33 6.27
C ALA A 449 -30.51 18.48 4.76
N ILE A 450 -31.76 18.31 4.30
CA ILE A 450 -32.15 18.53 2.90
C ILE A 450 -31.99 20.01 2.53
N ALA A 451 -32.49 20.92 3.36
CA ALA A 451 -32.38 22.36 3.13
C ALA A 451 -30.91 22.80 3.02
N ALA A 452 -30.06 22.36 3.95
CA ALA A 452 -28.63 22.66 3.92
C ALA A 452 -27.95 22.16 2.64
N ALA A 453 -28.29 20.94 2.18
CA ALA A 453 -27.74 20.39 0.93
C ALA A 453 -28.19 21.17 -0.32
N ILE A 454 -29.43 21.67 -0.34
CA ILE A 454 -29.94 22.54 -1.41
C ILE A 454 -29.20 23.87 -1.42
N ASP A 455 -29.02 24.49 -0.26
CA ASP A 455 -28.37 25.80 -0.12
C ASP A 455 -26.91 25.75 -0.56
N GLU A 456 -26.18 24.71 -0.14
CA GLU A 456 -24.79 24.48 -0.51
C GLU A 456 -24.61 24.42 -2.04
N LEU A 457 -25.42 23.61 -2.73
CA LEU A 457 -25.32 23.45 -4.18
C LEU A 457 -25.90 24.65 -4.96
N SER A 458 -26.83 25.38 -4.35
CA SER A 458 -27.38 26.62 -4.92
C SER A 458 -26.40 27.78 -4.85
N ALA A 459 -25.56 27.81 -3.80
CA ALA A 459 -24.52 28.83 -3.61
C ALA A 459 -23.35 28.65 -4.58
N ASP A 460 -22.97 27.41 -4.90
CA ASP A 460 -21.88 27.10 -5.83
C ASP A 460 -22.17 27.57 -7.27
N LYS A 461 -23.45 27.60 -7.68
CA LYS A 461 -23.88 28.24 -8.93
C LYS A 461 -23.57 29.74 -8.99
N ARG A 462 -23.60 30.46 -7.86
CA ARG A 462 -23.37 31.91 -7.83
C ARG A 462 -21.89 32.29 -7.95
N LYS A 463 -20.97 31.32 -7.89
CA LYS A 463 -19.51 31.52 -7.99
C LYS A 463 -18.91 31.18 -9.36
N LYS A 464 -19.68 30.61 -10.30
CA LYS A 464 -19.20 30.44 -11.69
C LYS A 464 -19.34 31.80 -12.42
N PRO A 465 -18.26 32.36 -13.00
CA PRO A 465 -18.38 33.57 -13.81
C PRO A 465 -19.26 33.29 -15.02
N ASP A 466 -20.12 34.23 -15.39
CA ASP A 466 -20.92 34.14 -16.61
C ASP A 466 -20.03 33.82 -17.82
N PRO A 467 -20.48 32.97 -18.76
CA PRO A 467 -19.76 32.79 -20.01
C PRO A 467 -19.62 34.15 -20.69
N LYS A 468 -18.37 34.51 -21.02
CA LYS A 468 -18.06 35.74 -21.76
C LYS A 468 -19.02 35.87 -22.96
N PRO A 469 -19.62 37.06 -23.19
CA PRO A 469 -20.47 37.26 -24.36
C PRO A 469 -19.67 36.95 -25.63
N PRO A 470 -20.32 36.41 -26.69
CA PRO A 470 -19.64 36.07 -27.93
C PRO A 470 -18.93 37.29 -28.48
N ALA A 471 -17.66 37.12 -28.86
CA ALA A 471 -16.84 38.16 -29.47
C ALA A 471 -17.56 38.67 -30.73
N ARG A 472 -17.84 39.98 -30.77
CA ARG A 472 -18.32 40.64 -31.98
C ARG A 472 -17.29 40.42 -33.08
N GLN A 473 -17.72 39.84 -34.19
CA GLN A 473 -16.93 39.80 -35.42
C GLN A 473 -16.62 41.24 -35.84
N PRO A 474 -15.37 41.57 -36.21
CA PRO A 474 -15.08 42.86 -36.81
C PRO A 474 -15.73 42.92 -38.20
N ALA A 475 -16.49 43.99 -38.44
CA ALA A 475 -16.95 44.32 -39.78
C ALA A 475 -15.75 44.83 -40.61
N SER A 476 -15.63 44.27 -41.82
CA SER A 476 -14.80 44.67 -42.97
C SER A 476 -13.31 44.86 -42.76
#